data_AF-A0AAW1JZ24-F1
#
_entry.id   AF-A0AAW1JZ24-F1
#
_cell.length_a   1.000
_cell.length_b   1.000
_cell.length_c   1.000
_cell.angle_alpha   90.00
_cell.angle_beta   90.00
_cell.angle_gamma   90.00
#
_symmetry.space_group_name_H-M   'P 1'
#
loop_
_entity.id
_entity.type
_entity.pdbx_description
1 polymer ?
#
loop_
_entity_poly.entity_id
_entity_poly.type
_entity_poly.pdbx_seq_one_letter_code
_entity_poly.pdbx_strand_id
1 'polypeptide(L)'
;MEEIDNIIIETLKHLNCNIDEDVKSIRNFDPDMVVDAVVRCLEVIKPGVNMSHKLSPSMSLRLKFATSLSEHIKELGFRGDIGYQTILYCNEIEVRRVLMFLLERLPREADADIPIQQTGYVYNLTKRIEEKVKLSLEKKWIPTSFLRHGIRQCRTDYLKSSYISTYPLRTENVKIPYTQSESEHLKEYWIYYGSDITKQCSVRNLAPSLIFKDTDFSDINLSKMIESIHEKVPYFDINTADSNTIIPVNTKRRKQNIKEQKQHIIGLKHNLEKERNNLAKVSDEKLKEEEHLKELLTKCKIKSRTLTVLSKEDNLEKLKNLIQNGSDRLVELETQWRKIEAPLLAEYNTLTTEVTAAEVKLQEEKERIRNIKDKKQQLHEEVKNKDKLEKLLKEERERLSKNTRRSAYTRRILEIIGNIKKQNDEIQKILNDTKVIQKDINSLNGQLDRSFTLCDELIFRNAKQDEMSRKAYKLLATLHNDCGAIIQAITEMGVIERESRNLQEQIDTEISKAVGISLEQVNTDIKNVRKEIGLLAEQK
;
A
#
# COMPACT_ATOMS: atom_id res chain seq x y z
N MET A 1 -39.00 -30.57 -13.86
CA MET A 1 -39.33 -29.61 -14.95
C MET A 1 -39.45 -28.21 -14.39
N GLU A 2 -40.28 -27.97 -13.37
CA GLU A 2 -40.43 -26.64 -12.73
C GLU A 2 -39.16 -26.15 -12.02
N GLU A 3 -38.37 -27.05 -11.41
CA GLU A 3 -37.09 -26.69 -10.77
C GLU A 3 -36.05 -26.14 -11.78
N ILE A 4 -35.99 -26.71 -12.98
CA ILE A 4 -35.08 -26.26 -14.04
C ILE A 4 -35.52 -24.88 -14.55
N ASP A 5 -36.83 -24.69 -14.70
CA ASP A 5 -37.41 -23.41 -15.12
C ASP A 5 -37.13 -22.32 -14.08
N ASN A 6 -37.21 -22.63 -12.78
CA ASN A 6 -36.87 -21.72 -11.70
C ASN A 6 -35.38 -21.32 -11.72
N ILE A 7 -34.47 -22.29 -11.92
CA ILE A 7 -33.02 -22.02 -12.03
C ILE A 7 -32.73 -21.12 -13.24
N ILE A 8 -33.38 -21.39 -14.38
CA ILE A 8 -33.25 -20.56 -15.59
C ILE A 8 -33.75 -19.14 -15.32
N ILE A 9 -34.89 -18.97 -14.66
CA ILE A 9 -35.45 -17.65 -14.36
C ILE A 9 -34.58 -16.87 -13.36
N GLU A 10 -34.10 -17.51 -12.30
CA GLU A 10 -33.22 -16.87 -11.32
C GLU A 10 -31.89 -16.43 -11.95
N THR A 11 -31.27 -17.30 -12.76
CA THR A 11 -30.01 -16.96 -13.45
C THR A 11 -30.19 -15.83 -14.48
N LEU A 12 -31.31 -15.81 -15.21
CA LEU A 12 -31.62 -14.71 -16.12
C LEU A 12 -31.90 -13.38 -15.39
N LYS A 13 -32.50 -13.43 -14.19
CA LYS A 13 -32.65 -12.24 -13.31
C LYS A 13 -31.29 -11.72 -12.85
N HIS A 14 -30.35 -12.60 -12.48
CA HIS A 14 -28.97 -12.20 -12.15
C HIS A 14 -28.23 -11.54 -13.31
N LEU A 15 -28.51 -11.94 -14.56
CA LEU A 15 -27.96 -11.33 -15.78
C LEU A 15 -28.69 -10.04 -16.21
N ASN A 16 -29.53 -9.48 -15.32
CA ASN A 16 -30.25 -8.22 -15.50
C ASN A 16 -31.23 -8.22 -16.70
N CYS A 17 -31.73 -9.40 -17.11
CA CYS A 17 -32.77 -9.52 -18.14
C CYS A 17 -34.07 -8.84 -17.67
N ASN A 18 -34.76 -8.12 -18.56
CA ASN A 18 -36.00 -7.40 -18.22
C ASN A 18 -37.19 -8.37 -18.16
N ILE A 19 -37.17 -9.27 -17.19
CA ILE A 19 -38.21 -10.27 -16.93
C ILE A 19 -39.08 -9.76 -15.77
N ASP A 20 -40.37 -9.62 -16.00
CA ASP A 20 -41.34 -9.17 -15.00
C ASP A 20 -41.42 -10.16 -13.82
N GLU A 21 -41.65 -9.68 -12.59
CA GLU A 21 -41.55 -10.48 -11.37
C GLU A 21 -42.57 -11.64 -11.28
N ASP A 22 -43.60 -11.63 -12.12
CA ASP A 22 -44.73 -12.56 -12.11
C ASP A 22 -44.56 -13.81 -13.02
N VAL A 23 -43.47 -13.91 -13.78
CA VAL A 23 -43.23 -15.07 -14.68
C VAL A 23 -42.65 -16.25 -13.90
N LYS A 24 -43.49 -17.27 -13.63
CA LYS A 24 -43.11 -18.47 -12.85
C LYS A 24 -42.78 -19.72 -13.68
N SER A 25 -42.94 -19.69 -15.01
CA SER A 25 -42.62 -20.83 -15.88
C SER A 25 -42.26 -20.36 -17.30
N ILE A 26 -41.45 -21.16 -18.02
CA ILE A 26 -40.99 -20.89 -19.39
C ILE A 26 -42.16 -20.73 -20.38
N ARG A 27 -43.36 -21.20 -20.03
CA ARG A 27 -44.59 -21.06 -20.84
C ARG A 27 -45.05 -19.63 -21.07
N ASN A 28 -44.70 -18.72 -20.16
CA ASN A 28 -45.12 -17.32 -20.22
C ASN A 28 -44.04 -16.42 -20.85
N PHE A 29 -43.02 -17.00 -21.51
CA PHE A 29 -41.99 -16.23 -22.19
C PHE A 29 -42.48 -15.74 -23.55
N ASP A 30 -42.54 -14.43 -23.72
CA ASP A 30 -42.78 -13.83 -25.02
C ASP A 30 -41.55 -13.98 -25.93
N PRO A 31 -41.72 -14.05 -27.26
CA PRO A 31 -40.60 -14.11 -28.21
C PRO A 31 -39.58 -12.99 -28.03
N ASP A 32 -40.03 -11.79 -27.65
CA ASP A 32 -39.16 -10.66 -27.32
C ASP A 32 -38.32 -10.91 -26.06
N MET A 33 -38.88 -11.58 -25.06
CA MET A 33 -38.17 -11.95 -23.82
C MET A 33 -37.15 -13.06 -24.07
N VAL A 34 -37.48 -14.05 -24.90
CA VAL A 34 -36.54 -15.12 -25.29
C VAL A 34 -35.37 -14.53 -26.07
N VAL A 35 -35.64 -13.63 -27.03
CA VAL A 35 -34.60 -12.97 -27.80
C VAL A 35 -33.68 -12.14 -26.90
N ASP A 36 -34.24 -11.35 -26.00
CA ASP A 36 -33.48 -10.54 -25.05
C ASP A 36 -32.59 -11.41 -24.14
N ALA A 37 -33.15 -12.49 -23.59
CA ALA A 37 -32.40 -13.45 -22.78
C ALA A 37 -31.25 -14.10 -23.54
N VAL A 38 -31.50 -14.56 -24.78
CA VAL A 38 -30.48 -15.21 -25.62
C VAL A 38 -29.40 -14.22 -26.04
N VAL A 39 -29.75 -12.99 -26.45
CA VAL A 39 -28.79 -11.96 -26.84
C VAL A 39 -27.87 -11.61 -25.68
N ARG A 40 -28.41 -11.39 -24.47
CA ARG A 40 -27.59 -11.10 -23.28
C ARG A 40 -26.69 -12.27 -22.89
N CYS A 41 -27.18 -13.51 -23.00
CA CYS A 41 -26.34 -14.68 -22.77
C CYS A 41 -25.18 -14.74 -23.79
N LEU A 42 -25.43 -14.42 -25.06
CA LEU A 42 -24.40 -14.41 -26.10
C LEU A 42 -23.37 -13.27 -25.92
N GLU A 43 -23.82 -12.08 -25.51
CA GLU A 43 -22.93 -10.94 -25.20
C GLU A 43 -21.97 -11.25 -24.06
N VAL A 44 -22.44 -11.96 -23.03
CA VAL A 44 -21.59 -12.37 -21.90
C VAL A 44 -20.58 -13.46 -22.31
N ILE A 45 -20.97 -14.38 -23.21
CA ILE A 45 -20.08 -15.45 -23.68
C ILE A 45 -19.03 -14.93 -24.68
N LYS A 46 -19.40 -13.98 -25.54
CA LYS A 46 -18.50 -13.33 -26.51
C LYS A 46 -18.67 -11.80 -26.45
N PRO A 47 -17.82 -11.08 -25.71
CA PRO A 47 -17.83 -9.62 -25.69
C PRO A 47 -17.33 -9.08 -27.04
N GLY A 48 -18.24 -8.93 -28.00
CA GLY A 48 -17.94 -8.54 -29.38
C GLY A 48 -19.11 -8.68 -30.35
N VAL A 49 -20.18 -9.39 -29.98
CA VAL A 49 -21.41 -9.51 -30.77
C VAL A 49 -22.46 -8.56 -30.19
N ASN A 50 -22.52 -7.33 -30.71
CA ASN A 50 -23.49 -6.32 -30.24
C ASN A 50 -24.77 -6.45 -31.09
N MET A 51 -25.79 -7.14 -30.57
CA MET A 51 -27.05 -7.41 -31.29
C MET A 51 -28.23 -6.71 -30.60
N SER A 52 -29.25 -6.32 -31.37
CA SER A 52 -30.40 -5.60 -30.80
C SER A 52 -31.20 -6.47 -29.83
N HIS A 53 -31.47 -5.97 -28.63
CA HIS A 53 -32.31 -6.58 -27.60
C HIS A 53 -33.82 -6.58 -27.91
N LYS A 54 -34.25 -6.02 -29.04
CA LYS A 54 -35.67 -5.94 -29.44
C LYS A 54 -35.88 -6.44 -30.86
N LEU A 55 -36.95 -7.21 -31.09
CA LEU A 55 -37.35 -7.64 -32.43
C LEU A 55 -37.89 -6.45 -33.25
N SER A 56 -37.51 -6.39 -34.53
CA SER A 56 -38.06 -5.43 -35.50
C SER A 56 -39.56 -5.73 -35.75
N PRO A 57 -40.42 -4.74 -36.03
CA PRO A 57 -41.84 -4.97 -36.34
C PRO A 57 -42.09 -5.71 -37.68
N SER A 58 -41.08 -5.81 -38.57
CA SER A 58 -41.22 -6.48 -39.88
C SER A 58 -40.87 -7.97 -39.81
N MET A 59 -41.79 -8.84 -40.24
CA MET A 59 -41.63 -10.30 -40.17
C MET A 59 -40.39 -10.84 -40.92
N SER A 60 -40.04 -10.26 -42.06
CA SER A 60 -38.86 -10.66 -42.84
C SER A 60 -37.55 -10.34 -42.11
N LEU A 61 -37.50 -9.23 -41.36
CA LEU A 61 -36.36 -8.87 -40.53
C LEU A 61 -36.28 -9.75 -39.28
N ARG A 62 -37.44 -10.12 -38.69
CA ARG A 62 -37.49 -11.09 -37.57
C ARG A 62 -36.92 -12.44 -37.96
N LEU A 63 -37.29 -12.96 -39.14
CA LEU A 63 -36.76 -14.23 -39.66
C LEU A 63 -35.25 -14.17 -39.88
N LYS A 64 -34.74 -13.13 -40.54
CA LYS A 64 -33.29 -12.95 -40.75
C LYS A 64 -32.52 -12.83 -39.43
N PHE A 65 -33.06 -12.07 -38.49
CA PHE A 65 -32.46 -11.87 -37.17
C PHE A 65 -32.42 -13.18 -36.36
N ALA A 66 -33.52 -13.93 -36.31
CA ALA A 66 -33.56 -15.22 -35.62
C ALA A 66 -32.69 -16.28 -36.29
N THR A 67 -32.58 -16.28 -37.62
CA THR A 67 -31.62 -17.15 -38.34
C THR A 67 -30.20 -16.80 -37.96
N SER A 68 -29.83 -15.51 -37.94
CA SER A 68 -28.50 -15.06 -37.50
C SER A 68 -28.22 -15.45 -36.04
N LEU A 69 -29.19 -15.29 -35.14
CA LEU A 69 -29.07 -15.72 -33.75
C LEU A 69 -28.84 -17.24 -33.64
N SER A 70 -29.57 -18.03 -34.43
CA SER A 70 -29.41 -19.49 -34.46
C SER A 70 -28.04 -19.92 -35.00
N GLU A 71 -27.47 -19.21 -35.97
CA GLU A 71 -26.12 -19.46 -36.48
C GLU A 71 -25.06 -19.21 -35.40
N HIS A 72 -25.16 -18.10 -34.66
CA HIS A 72 -24.24 -17.81 -33.55
C HIS A 72 -24.31 -18.88 -32.45
N ILE A 73 -25.50 -19.42 -32.14
CA ILE A 73 -25.65 -20.51 -31.17
C ILE A 73 -25.08 -21.84 -31.73
N LYS A 74 -25.22 -22.09 -33.03
CA LYS A 74 -24.61 -23.27 -33.69
C LYS A 74 -23.09 -23.18 -33.73
N GLU A 75 -22.52 -22.00 -33.99
CA GLU A 75 -21.07 -21.78 -33.90
C GLU A 75 -20.52 -22.03 -32.49
N LEU A 76 -21.32 -21.79 -31.45
CA LEU A 76 -20.97 -22.18 -30.09
C LEU A 76 -20.99 -23.70 -29.87
N GLY A 77 -21.40 -24.53 -30.84
CA GLY A 77 -21.32 -25.98 -30.77
C GLY A 77 -22.55 -26.66 -30.15
N PHE A 78 -23.73 -26.05 -30.28
CA PHE A 78 -24.99 -26.69 -29.91
C PHE A 78 -25.27 -27.90 -30.82
N ARG A 79 -25.57 -29.06 -30.24
CA ARG A 79 -25.75 -30.33 -30.97
C ARG A 79 -27.18 -30.61 -31.47
N GLY A 80 -28.15 -29.74 -31.18
CA GLY A 80 -29.53 -29.88 -31.66
C GLY A 80 -29.84 -28.99 -32.87
N ASP A 81 -30.87 -29.34 -33.63
CA ASP A 81 -31.37 -28.52 -34.73
C ASP A 81 -32.07 -27.27 -34.19
N ILE A 82 -31.36 -26.14 -34.13
CA ILE A 82 -31.95 -24.82 -33.87
C ILE A 82 -32.26 -24.16 -35.21
N GLY A 83 -33.49 -23.69 -35.37
CA GLY A 83 -33.88 -22.82 -36.48
C GLY A 83 -34.53 -21.54 -35.98
N TYR A 84 -34.90 -20.65 -36.91
CA TYR A 84 -35.67 -19.44 -36.59
C TYR A 84 -37.01 -19.75 -35.93
N GLN A 85 -37.56 -20.96 -36.17
CA GLN A 85 -38.85 -21.39 -35.63
C GLN A 85 -38.82 -21.52 -34.11
N THR A 86 -37.72 -22.02 -33.55
CA THR A 86 -37.53 -22.19 -32.10
C THR A 86 -37.61 -20.84 -31.36
N ILE A 87 -37.04 -19.79 -31.96
CA ILE A 87 -36.94 -18.45 -31.35
C ILE A 87 -38.24 -17.65 -31.57
N LEU A 88 -38.84 -17.72 -32.77
CA LEU A 88 -40.08 -16.96 -33.07
C LEU A 88 -41.34 -17.59 -32.49
N TYR A 89 -41.44 -18.92 -32.49
CA TYR A 89 -42.65 -19.65 -32.07
C TYR A 89 -42.52 -20.27 -30.68
N CYS A 90 -41.42 -19.99 -29.96
CA CYS A 90 -41.21 -20.31 -28.55
C CYS A 90 -41.60 -21.75 -28.16
N ASN A 91 -41.03 -22.74 -28.86
CA ASN A 91 -41.25 -24.13 -28.49
C ASN A 91 -40.62 -24.42 -27.12
N GLU A 92 -41.44 -24.71 -26.10
CA GLU A 92 -41.03 -24.86 -24.69
C GLU A 92 -39.84 -25.82 -24.50
N ILE A 93 -39.81 -26.93 -25.24
CA ILE A 93 -38.78 -27.98 -25.09
C ILE A 93 -37.46 -27.53 -25.73
N GLU A 94 -37.54 -26.79 -26.83
CA GLU A 94 -36.36 -26.32 -27.55
C GLU A 94 -35.78 -25.06 -26.91
N VAL A 95 -36.61 -24.08 -26.54
CA VAL A 95 -36.19 -22.87 -25.83
C VAL A 95 -35.52 -23.24 -24.50
N ARG A 96 -36.08 -24.19 -23.74
CA ARG A 96 -35.46 -24.70 -22.51
C ARG A 96 -34.09 -25.33 -22.78
N ARG A 97 -33.96 -26.15 -23.82
CA ARG A 97 -32.67 -26.77 -24.20
C ARG A 97 -31.64 -25.73 -24.63
N VAL A 98 -32.05 -24.71 -25.38
CA VAL A 98 -31.19 -23.62 -25.84
C VAL A 98 -30.72 -22.77 -24.66
N LEU A 99 -31.64 -22.35 -23.77
CA LEU A 99 -31.28 -21.57 -22.58
C LEU A 99 -30.41 -22.37 -21.63
N MET A 100 -30.72 -23.65 -21.38
CA MET A 100 -29.89 -24.52 -20.55
C MET A 100 -28.47 -24.67 -21.11
N PHE A 101 -28.33 -24.86 -22.42
CA PHE A 101 -27.02 -24.91 -23.07
C PHE A 101 -26.25 -23.58 -22.97
N LEU A 102 -26.93 -22.45 -23.17
CA LEU A 102 -26.31 -21.14 -23.05
C LEU A 102 -25.88 -20.87 -21.61
N LEU A 103 -26.71 -21.24 -20.62
CA LEU A 103 -26.39 -21.12 -19.19
C LEU A 103 -25.21 -22.01 -18.78
N GLU A 104 -25.08 -23.22 -19.32
CA GLU A 104 -23.91 -24.08 -19.08
C GLU A 104 -22.62 -23.50 -19.65
N ARG A 105 -22.72 -22.64 -20.67
CA ARG A 105 -21.60 -22.01 -21.38
C ARG A 105 -21.38 -20.55 -21.04
N LEU A 106 -22.25 -19.94 -20.24
CA LEU A 106 -21.87 -18.75 -19.51
C LEU A 106 -20.57 -19.07 -18.79
N PRO A 107 -19.62 -18.13 -18.70
CA PRO A 107 -18.49 -18.31 -17.80
C PRO A 107 -19.09 -18.60 -16.44
N ARG A 108 -19.07 -19.89 -16.03
CA ARG A 108 -19.39 -20.29 -14.66
C ARG A 108 -18.57 -19.35 -13.80
N GLU A 109 -19.19 -18.78 -12.77
CA GLU A 109 -18.55 -18.04 -11.68
C GLU A 109 -17.58 -18.95 -10.90
N ALA A 110 -16.65 -19.58 -11.62
CA ALA A 110 -15.62 -20.51 -11.20
C ALA A 110 -14.24 -20.09 -11.74
N ASP A 111 -14.18 -19.12 -12.68
CA ASP A 111 -12.92 -18.51 -13.16
C ASP A 111 -12.87 -16.98 -12.98
N ALA A 112 -13.76 -16.43 -12.15
CA ALA A 112 -13.51 -15.17 -11.47
C ALA A 112 -13.55 -15.48 -9.97
N ASP A 113 -12.42 -15.33 -9.30
CA ASP A 113 -12.36 -15.18 -7.85
C ASP A 113 -13.28 -14.02 -7.44
N ILE A 114 -14.57 -14.30 -7.27
CA ILE A 114 -15.41 -13.58 -6.35
C ILE A 114 -15.36 -14.44 -5.10
N PRO A 115 -14.51 -14.10 -4.11
CA PRO A 115 -14.59 -14.76 -2.84
C PRO A 115 -16.01 -14.57 -2.34
N ILE A 116 -16.68 -15.67 -2.01
CA ILE A 116 -17.75 -15.65 -1.02
C ILE A 116 -17.06 -15.34 0.32
N GLN A 117 -16.54 -14.12 0.44
CA GLN A 117 -16.17 -13.52 1.70
C GLN A 117 -17.45 -12.88 2.19
N GLN A 118 -17.96 -13.47 3.27
CA GLN A 118 -18.79 -12.84 4.29
C GLN A 118 -18.90 -11.32 4.07
N THR A 119 -20.13 -10.84 3.92
CA THR A 119 -20.54 -9.44 3.75
C THR A 119 -19.78 -8.48 4.67
N GLY A 120 -18.55 -8.16 4.28
CA GLY A 120 -17.65 -7.35 5.08
C GLY A 120 -18.20 -5.93 5.12
N TYR A 121 -18.11 -5.32 6.29
CA TYR A 121 -18.43 -3.90 6.49
C TYR A 121 -17.80 -3.04 5.38
N VAL A 122 -16.58 -3.37 4.96
CA VAL A 122 -15.85 -2.68 3.89
C VAL A 122 -16.54 -2.82 2.52
N TYR A 123 -16.96 -4.02 2.11
CA TYR A 123 -17.64 -4.21 0.82
C TYR A 123 -18.96 -3.44 0.76
N ASN A 124 -19.77 -3.55 1.82
CA ASN A 124 -21.01 -2.79 1.97
C ASN A 124 -20.77 -1.27 1.99
N LEU A 125 -19.67 -0.83 2.60
CA LEU A 125 -19.26 0.58 2.58
C LEU A 125 -18.89 1.03 1.16
N THR A 126 -18.08 0.25 0.42
CA THR A 126 -17.74 0.57 -0.98
C THR A 126 -18.98 0.63 -1.86
N LYS A 127 -19.90 -0.33 -1.73
CA LYS A 127 -21.16 -0.33 -2.48
C LYS A 127 -22.02 0.89 -2.14
N ARG A 128 -22.09 1.26 -0.85
CA ARG A 128 -22.81 2.46 -0.39
C ARG A 128 -22.14 3.76 -0.85
N ILE A 129 -20.82 3.80 -0.94
CA ILE A 129 -20.06 4.92 -1.52
C ILE A 129 -20.35 5.01 -3.02
N GLU A 130 -20.32 3.89 -3.74
CA GLU A 130 -20.60 3.82 -5.18
C GLU A 130 -22.01 4.32 -5.49
N GLU A 131 -23.02 3.84 -4.76
CA GLU A 131 -24.41 4.31 -4.86
C GLU A 131 -24.52 5.82 -4.59
N LYS A 132 -23.82 6.32 -3.56
CA LYS A 132 -23.80 7.77 -3.22
C LYS A 132 -23.13 8.62 -4.30
N VAL A 133 -22.05 8.12 -4.90
CA VAL A 133 -21.34 8.82 -5.99
C VAL A 133 -22.22 8.84 -7.24
N LYS A 134 -22.86 7.72 -7.61
CA LYS A 134 -23.82 7.68 -8.73
C LYS A 134 -24.95 8.69 -8.54
N LEU A 135 -25.58 8.72 -7.37
CA LEU A 135 -26.63 9.70 -7.04
C LEU A 135 -26.12 11.16 -7.06
N SER A 136 -24.85 11.39 -6.75
CA SER A 136 -24.26 12.73 -6.79
C SER A 136 -24.01 13.21 -8.24
N LEU A 137 -23.61 12.29 -9.12
CA LEU A 137 -23.32 12.57 -10.53
C LEU A 137 -24.59 12.86 -11.35
N GLU A 138 -25.74 12.31 -10.97
CA GLU A 138 -27.03 12.62 -11.61
C GLU A 138 -27.46 14.09 -11.43
N LYS A 139 -26.97 14.78 -10.40
CA LYS A 139 -27.32 16.17 -10.13
C LYS A 139 -26.30 17.14 -10.73
N LYS A 140 -26.77 18.22 -11.35
CA LYS A 140 -25.96 19.31 -11.91
C LYS A 140 -24.88 19.80 -10.92
N TRP A 141 -23.65 19.93 -11.38
CA TRP A 141 -22.51 20.42 -10.60
C TRP A 141 -22.73 21.89 -10.23
N ILE A 142 -22.53 22.23 -8.94
CA ILE A 142 -22.65 23.58 -8.40
C ILE A 142 -21.32 23.92 -7.71
N PRO A 143 -20.70 25.07 -7.98
CA PRO A 143 -19.49 25.49 -7.28
C PRO A 143 -19.73 25.60 -5.76
N THR A 144 -18.76 25.15 -4.96
CA THR A 144 -18.88 25.09 -3.48
C THR A 144 -19.11 26.43 -2.81
N SER A 145 -18.74 27.53 -3.47
CA SER A 145 -18.98 28.91 -2.99
C SER A 145 -20.45 29.29 -2.90
N PHE A 146 -21.32 28.61 -3.65
CA PHE A 146 -22.78 28.84 -3.63
C PHE A 146 -23.53 27.92 -2.66
N LEU A 147 -22.82 26.98 -2.00
CA LEU A 147 -23.41 26.07 -1.01
C LEU A 147 -23.25 26.64 0.40
N ARG A 148 -24.36 26.89 1.11
CA ARG A 148 -24.30 27.27 2.53
C ARG A 148 -23.56 26.18 3.31
N HIS A 149 -22.41 26.52 3.88
CA HIS A 149 -21.52 25.61 4.64
C HIS A 149 -20.96 24.42 3.84
N GLY A 150 -20.97 24.47 2.49
CA GLY A 150 -20.50 23.38 1.65
C GLY A 150 -21.38 22.13 1.68
N ILE A 151 -22.63 22.25 2.17
CA ILE A 151 -23.55 21.11 2.32
C ILE A 151 -24.49 21.06 1.11
N ARG A 152 -24.54 19.89 0.47
CA ARG A 152 -25.45 19.54 -0.62
C ARG A 152 -26.43 18.49 -0.14
N GLN A 153 -27.73 18.78 -0.18
CA GLN A 153 -28.76 17.79 0.13
C GLN A 153 -28.92 16.81 -1.06
N CYS A 154 -28.64 15.54 -0.83
CA CYS A 154 -29.07 14.42 -1.66
C CYS A 154 -30.38 13.86 -1.10
N ARG A 155 -31.17 13.14 -1.92
CA ARG A 155 -32.59 12.80 -1.64
C ARG A 155 -32.88 12.39 -0.19
N THR A 156 -31.99 11.62 0.44
CA THR A 156 -32.14 11.14 1.83
C THR A 156 -31.02 11.58 2.79
N ASP A 157 -29.89 12.10 2.28
CA ASP A 157 -28.66 12.36 3.06
C ASP A 157 -28.03 13.72 2.69
N TYR A 158 -27.24 14.30 3.60
CA TYR A 158 -26.45 15.53 3.36
C TYR A 158 -24.99 15.19 3.00
N LEU A 159 -24.52 15.66 1.85
CA LEU A 159 -23.11 15.60 1.47
C LEU A 159 -22.41 16.90 1.86
N LYS A 160 -21.41 16.82 2.72
CA LYS A 160 -20.53 17.94 3.03
C LYS A 160 -19.32 17.90 2.10
N SER A 161 -19.27 18.81 1.13
CA SER A 161 -18.08 19.05 0.31
C SER A 161 -17.08 19.88 1.11
N SER A 162 -16.41 19.25 2.07
CA SER A 162 -15.29 19.86 2.78
C SER A 162 -13.99 19.42 2.14
N TYR A 163 -13.33 20.31 1.41
CA TYR A 163 -11.89 20.15 1.19
C TYR A 163 -11.19 20.52 2.50
N ILE A 164 -10.31 19.64 2.97
CA ILE A 164 -9.62 19.74 4.28
C ILE A 164 -8.76 21.03 4.39
N SER A 165 -8.59 21.78 3.30
CA SER A 165 -7.73 22.98 3.25
C SER A 165 -8.26 24.14 2.39
N THR A 166 -9.55 24.21 2.03
CA THR A 166 -10.09 25.39 1.33
C THR A 166 -10.86 26.28 2.30
N TYR A 167 -10.32 27.47 2.56
CA TYR A 167 -11.01 28.53 3.30
C TYR A 167 -11.70 29.48 2.31
N PRO A 168 -12.90 30.01 2.60
CA PRO A 168 -13.52 31.02 1.75
C PRO A 168 -12.56 32.22 1.62
N LEU A 169 -12.25 32.61 0.39
CA LEU A 169 -11.37 33.74 0.11
C LEU A 169 -12.06 35.01 0.63
N ARG A 170 -11.56 35.55 1.74
CA ARG A 170 -12.03 36.79 2.35
C ARG A 170 -10.91 37.82 2.28
N THR A 171 -11.15 38.84 1.49
CA THR A 171 -10.31 40.03 1.37
C THR A 171 -10.73 41.02 2.46
N GLU A 172 -9.75 41.58 3.16
CA GLU A 172 -9.92 42.70 4.10
C GLU A 172 -9.23 43.92 3.50
N ASN A 173 -9.81 45.11 3.68
CA ASN A 173 -9.29 46.32 3.07
C ASN A 173 -8.04 46.82 3.83
N VAL A 174 -6.86 46.44 3.34
CA VAL A 174 -5.57 46.85 3.89
C VAL A 174 -5.22 48.25 3.41
N LYS A 175 -4.84 49.13 4.35
CA LYS A 175 -4.38 50.49 4.03
C LYS A 175 -2.92 50.43 3.59
N ILE A 176 -2.71 50.35 2.28
CA ILE A 176 -1.39 50.41 1.66
C ILE A 176 -1.07 51.88 1.34
N PRO A 177 0.14 52.38 1.67
CA PRO A 177 0.54 53.72 1.28
C PRO A 177 0.56 53.84 -0.25
N TYR A 178 -0.25 54.74 -0.80
CA TYR A 178 -0.26 55.01 -2.24
C TYR A 178 1.01 55.78 -2.60
N THR A 179 1.87 55.20 -3.44
CA THR A 179 3.20 55.74 -3.79
C THR A 179 3.16 56.99 -4.69
N GLN A 180 1.98 57.52 -5.02
CA GLN A 180 1.83 58.71 -5.89
C GLN A 180 1.40 59.99 -5.15
N SER A 181 1.30 60.01 -3.83
CA SER A 181 1.00 61.26 -3.10
C SER A 181 2.28 62.01 -2.73
N GLU A 182 2.46 63.20 -3.31
CA GLU A 182 3.67 64.06 -3.19
C GLU A 182 3.83 64.79 -1.85
N SER A 183 2.91 64.65 -0.89
CA SER A 183 2.97 65.39 0.38
C SER A 183 3.86 64.73 1.45
N GLU A 184 4.90 65.44 1.86
CA GLU A 184 5.90 65.00 2.87
C GLU A 184 5.26 64.64 4.23
N HIS A 185 4.22 65.39 4.63
CA HIS A 185 3.47 65.14 5.87
C HIS A 185 2.67 63.83 5.86
N LEU A 186 2.20 63.37 4.69
CA LEU A 186 1.54 62.07 4.58
C LEU A 186 2.55 60.94 4.72
N LYS A 187 3.79 61.11 4.23
CA LYS A 187 4.87 60.14 4.42
C LYS A 187 5.25 60.01 5.90
N GLU A 188 5.39 61.14 6.61
CA GLU A 188 5.62 61.12 8.07
C GLU A 188 4.47 60.44 8.82
N TYR A 189 3.22 60.68 8.42
CA TYR A 189 2.07 60.01 9.01
C TYR A 189 2.11 58.48 8.82
N TRP A 190 2.43 57.98 7.63
CA TRP A 190 2.56 56.54 7.39
C TRP A 190 3.74 55.91 8.14
N ILE A 191 4.85 56.64 8.31
CA ILE A 191 6.04 56.14 9.02
C ILE A 191 5.81 56.08 10.53
N TYR A 192 5.17 57.09 11.12
CA TYR A 192 5.03 57.20 12.58
C TYR A 192 3.70 56.68 13.14
N TYR A 193 2.61 56.74 12.37
CA TYR A 193 1.25 56.40 12.82
C TYR A 193 0.58 55.28 12.00
N GLY A 194 1.21 54.79 10.93
CA GLY A 194 0.73 53.66 10.15
C GLY A 194 1.05 52.33 10.83
N SER A 195 0.03 51.52 11.11
CA SER A 195 0.22 50.14 11.59
C SER A 195 0.89 49.28 10.50
N ASP A 196 1.87 48.44 10.86
CA ASP A 196 2.49 47.49 9.93
C ASP A 196 1.43 46.66 9.18
N ILE A 197 1.58 46.45 7.87
CA ILE A 197 0.65 45.68 7.02
C ILE A 197 0.36 44.29 7.60
N THR A 198 1.34 43.67 8.27
CA THR A 198 1.22 42.37 8.95
C THR A 198 0.37 42.40 10.22
N LYS A 199 0.16 43.58 10.83
CA LYS A 199 -0.70 43.79 12.01
C LYS A 199 -2.10 44.27 11.64
N GLN A 200 -2.32 44.71 10.41
CA GLN A 200 -3.62 45.20 9.94
C GLN A 200 -4.61 44.06 9.67
N CYS A 201 -4.13 42.86 9.32
CA CYS A 201 -4.95 41.68 9.03
C CYS A 201 -4.43 40.44 9.72
N SER A 202 -5.30 39.44 9.91
CA SER A 202 -4.87 38.10 10.32
C SER A 202 -3.91 37.50 9.29
N VAL A 203 -2.85 36.81 9.75
CA VAL A 203 -1.80 36.20 8.90
C VAL A 203 -2.38 35.35 7.76
N ARG A 204 -3.54 34.73 7.98
CA ARG A 204 -4.22 33.88 7.00
C ARG A 204 -4.95 34.64 5.89
N ASN A 205 -5.36 35.89 6.15
CA ASN A 205 -6.10 36.75 5.21
C ASN A 205 -5.17 37.77 4.52
N LEU A 206 -3.90 37.86 4.92
CA LEU A 206 -2.94 38.82 4.40
C LEU A 206 -2.66 38.62 2.90
N ALA A 207 -2.35 37.40 2.47
CA ALA A 207 -2.07 37.11 1.07
C ALA A 207 -3.28 37.34 0.15
N PRO A 208 -4.50 36.89 0.48
CA PRO A 208 -5.71 37.25 -0.26
C PRO A 208 -5.92 38.76 -0.38
N SER A 209 -5.74 39.51 0.71
CA SER A 209 -6.01 40.95 0.79
C SER A 209 -4.98 41.83 0.05
N LEU A 210 -3.79 41.29 -0.24
CA LEU A 210 -2.76 41.97 -1.04
C LEU A 210 -2.92 41.70 -2.54
N ILE A 211 -3.39 40.51 -2.91
CA ILE A 211 -3.45 40.05 -4.30
C ILE A 211 -4.78 40.44 -4.95
N PHE A 212 -5.88 40.44 -4.19
CA PHE A 212 -7.20 40.75 -4.69
C PHE A 212 -7.74 41.98 -3.95
N LYS A 213 -8.04 43.05 -4.68
CA LYS A 213 -8.94 44.10 -4.17
C LYS A 213 -10.35 43.52 -4.17
N ASP A 214 -11.19 43.91 -3.21
CA ASP A 214 -12.61 43.53 -3.20
C ASP A 214 -13.19 43.76 -4.61
N THR A 215 -13.38 42.68 -5.36
CA THR A 215 -14.33 42.70 -6.46
C THR A 215 -15.68 42.75 -5.78
N ASP A 216 -16.27 43.94 -5.75
CA ASP A 216 -17.67 44.13 -5.45
C ASP A 216 -18.49 43.20 -6.36
N PHE A 217 -18.78 41.98 -5.88
CA PHE A 217 -19.91 41.19 -6.36
C PHE A 217 -21.25 41.81 -5.91
N SER A 218 -21.21 43.05 -5.42
CA SER A 218 -22.31 43.94 -5.05
C SER A 218 -23.24 44.27 -6.22
N ASP A 219 -22.84 44.02 -7.48
CA ASP A 219 -23.70 44.22 -8.66
C ASP A 219 -24.66 43.06 -8.98
N ILE A 220 -24.60 41.95 -8.23
CA ILE A 220 -25.71 40.99 -8.26
C ILE A 220 -26.66 41.40 -7.15
N ASN A 221 -27.72 42.12 -7.53
CA ASN A 221 -28.89 42.46 -6.72
C ASN A 221 -29.56 41.18 -6.18
N LEU A 222 -28.96 40.56 -5.16
CA LEU A 222 -29.48 39.41 -4.42
C LEU A 222 -30.79 39.75 -3.70
N SER A 223 -31.06 41.04 -3.46
CA SER A 223 -32.35 41.57 -3.00
C SER A 223 -33.49 41.18 -3.95
N LYS A 224 -33.33 41.33 -5.27
CA LYS A 224 -34.39 40.95 -6.26
C LYS A 224 -34.65 39.44 -6.34
N MET A 225 -33.70 38.61 -5.90
CA MET A 225 -33.87 37.15 -5.88
C MET A 225 -34.44 36.65 -4.55
N ILE A 226 -34.18 37.37 -3.45
CA ILE A 226 -34.62 37.04 -2.08
C ILE A 226 -35.96 37.70 -1.74
N GLU A 227 -36.38 38.75 -2.46
CA GLU A 227 -37.70 39.40 -2.34
C GLU A 227 -38.89 38.48 -2.68
N SER A 228 -38.64 37.26 -3.17
CA SER A 228 -39.68 36.25 -3.39
C SER A 228 -40.05 35.42 -2.15
N ILE A 229 -39.39 35.58 -0.98
CA ILE A 229 -39.55 34.61 0.13
C ILE A 229 -39.83 35.19 1.53
N HIS A 230 -39.92 36.51 1.79
CA HIS A 230 -40.34 36.93 3.14
C HIS A 230 -41.20 38.18 3.25
N GLU A 231 -42.44 37.95 3.71
CA GLU A 231 -43.37 38.91 4.28
C GLU A 231 -42.88 39.44 5.64
N LYS A 232 -42.96 40.78 5.78
CA LYS A 232 -43.29 41.61 6.97
C LYS A 232 -42.71 41.24 8.35
N VAL A 233 -42.10 42.23 9.02
CA VAL A 233 -42.63 42.93 10.23
C VAL A 233 -41.59 43.98 10.76
N PRO A 234 -41.99 45.09 11.40
CA PRO A 234 -41.25 46.37 11.48
C PRO A 234 -40.81 46.81 12.90
N TYR A 235 -39.91 47.80 13.02
CA TYR A 235 -39.76 48.86 14.07
C TYR A 235 -38.34 49.48 13.99
N PHE A 236 -37.96 50.74 14.31
CA PHE A 236 -38.57 52.08 14.51
C PHE A 236 -37.40 53.04 14.84
N ASP A 237 -37.48 54.30 14.39
CA ASP A 237 -36.54 55.39 14.68
C ASP A 237 -36.92 56.15 15.95
N ILE A 238 -35.92 56.66 16.70
CA ILE A 238 -36.11 57.80 17.63
C ILE A 238 -34.89 58.73 17.59
N ASN A 239 -35.12 59.95 17.11
CA ASN A 239 -34.29 61.16 17.27
C ASN A 239 -34.43 61.76 18.69
N THR A 240 -33.45 62.57 19.12
CA THR A 240 -33.55 63.85 19.89
C THR A 240 -32.19 64.14 20.54
N ALA A 241 -31.69 65.36 20.75
CA ALA A 241 -31.96 66.72 20.28
C ALA A 241 -30.78 67.59 20.78
N ASP A 242 -30.39 68.59 20.01
CA ASP A 242 -29.38 69.59 20.35
C ASP A 242 -29.81 70.55 21.46
N SER A 243 -28.85 71.14 22.18
CA SER A 243 -28.96 72.53 22.65
C SER A 243 -27.60 73.20 22.88
N ASN A 244 -27.38 74.25 22.09
CA ASN A 244 -26.36 75.33 22.20
C ASN A 244 -26.55 76.11 23.54
N THR A 245 -25.71 77.03 24.07
CA THR A 245 -24.88 78.10 23.46
C THR A 245 -24.09 78.85 24.57
N ILE A 246 -22.77 79.06 24.39
CA ILE A 246 -21.96 80.33 24.43
C ILE A 246 -21.92 81.26 25.70
N ILE A 247 -20.78 81.34 26.46
CA ILE A 247 -19.69 82.40 26.60
C ILE A 247 -20.13 83.70 27.41
N PRO A 248 -19.31 84.64 28.02
CA PRO A 248 -17.85 84.83 28.21
C PRO A 248 -17.29 85.28 29.61
N VAL A 249 -15.96 85.09 29.77
CA VAL A 249 -14.91 86.04 30.24
C VAL A 249 -15.08 86.80 31.57
N ASN A 250 -14.49 86.25 32.65
CA ASN A 250 -13.67 87.02 33.61
C ASN A 250 -12.64 86.13 34.33
N THR A 251 -11.86 85.39 33.54
CA THR A 251 -11.29 84.11 33.97
C THR A 251 -9.82 83.94 33.56
N LYS A 252 -8.89 84.66 34.16
CA LYS A 252 -7.46 84.27 34.10
C LYS A 252 -6.87 84.09 35.51
N ARG A 253 -6.95 85.09 36.40
CA ARG A 253 -6.43 84.96 37.78
C ARG A 253 -7.26 84.02 38.70
N ARG A 254 -8.59 84.11 38.67
CA ARG A 254 -9.47 83.13 39.37
C ARG A 254 -9.35 81.72 38.80
N LYS A 255 -9.16 81.57 37.49
CA LYS A 255 -8.98 80.25 36.84
C LYS A 255 -7.70 79.54 37.27
N GLN A 256 -6.64 80.28 37.62
CA GLN A 256 -5.37 79.69 38.06
C GLN A 256 -5.46 79.20 39.51
N ASN A 257 -6.01 80.03 40.41
CA ASN A 257 -6.25 79.64 41.81
C ASN A 257 -7.30 78.52 41.94
N ILE A 258 -8.38 78.57 41.14
CA ILE A 258 -9.37 77.48 41.05
C ILE A 258 -8.79 76.24 40.35
N LYS A 259 -7.80 76.37 39.45
CA LYS A 259 -7.09 75.22 38.85
C LYS A 259 -6.24 74.50 39.88
N GLU A 260 -5.48 75.22 40.68
CA GLU A 260 -4.64 74.64 41.74
C GLU A 260 -5.49 73.97 42.83
N GLN A 261 -6.57 74.64 43.29
CA GLN A 261 -7.52 74.04 44.22
C GLN A 261 -8.28 72.85 43.60
N LYS A 262 -8.64 72.89 42.32
CA LYS A 262 -9.21 71.73 41.61
C LYS A 262 -8.22 70.58 41.52
N GLN A 263 -6.95 70.83 41.24
CA GLN A 263 -5.92 69.80 41.20
C GLN A 263 -5.72 69.16 42.57
N HIS A 264 -5.74 69.96 43.66
CA HIS A 264 -5.69 69.44 45.03
C HIS A 264 -6.93 68.61 45.39
N ILE A 265 -8.13 69.07 45.03
CA ILE A 265 -9.39 68.32 45.24
C ILE A 265 -9.41 67.04 44.40
N ILE A 266 -8.87 67.05 43.18
CA ILE A 266 -8.73 65.86 42.34
C ILE A 266 -7.75 64.87 42.97
N GLY A 267 -6.63 65.34 43.53
CA GLY A 267 -5.67 64.52 44.27
C GLY A 267 -6.28 63.89 45.53
N LEU A 268 -7.02 64.68 46.31
CA LEU A 268 -7.73 64.17 47.49
C LEU A 268 -8.86 63.18 47.13
N LYS A 269 -9.61 63.44 46.05
CA LYS A 269 -10.60 62.49 45.52
C LYS A 269 -9.94 61.19 45.09
N HIS A 270 -8.80 61.27 44.40
CA HIS A 270 -8.07 60.08 43.98
C HIS A 270 -7.52 59.28 45.16
N ASN A 271 -7.08 59.94 46.24
CA ASN A 271 -6.66 59.26 47.47
C ASN A 271 -7.85 58.64 48.21
N LEU A 272 -8.99 59.34 48.32
CA LEU A 272 -10.22 58.76 48.87
C LEU A 272 -10.72 57.57 48.06
N GLU A 273 -10.57 57.59 46.74
CA GLU A 273 -10.95 56.50 45.85
C GLU A 273 -9.99 55.31 45.98
N LYS A 274 -8.68 55.55 46.17
CA LYS A 274 -7.71 54.51 46.52
C LYS A 274 -8.03 53.85 47.86
N GLU A 275 -8.29 54.64 48.91
CA GLU A 275 -8.65 54.10 50.22
C GLU A 275 -9.97 53.34 50.18
N ARG A 276 -10.97 53.84 49.44
CA ARG A 276 -12.23 53.13 49.23
C ARG A 276 -12.03 51.80 48.51
N ASN A 277 -11.16 51.75 47.51
CA ASN A 277 -10.82 50.52 46.80
C ASN A 277 -10.05 49.53 47.69
N ASN A 278 -9.16 50.01 48.56
CA ASN A 278 -8.48 49.16 49.54
C ASN A 278 -9.46 48.59 50.56
N LEU A 279 -10.41 49.40 51.05
CA LEU A 279 -11.44 48.96 51.99
C LEU A 279 -12.40 47.93 51.37
N ALA A 280 -12.72 48.08 50.08
CA ALA A 280 -13.50 47.09 49.32
C ALA A 280 -12.72 45.77 49.18
N LYS A 281 -11.43 45.81 48.84
CA LYS A 281 -10.58 44.61 48.75
C LYS A 281 -10.49 43.85 50.07
N VAL A 282 -10.27 44.57 51.18
CA VAL A 282 -10.19 43.96 52.52
C VAL A 282 -11.54 43.36 52.93
N SER A 283 -12.66 43.99 52.57
CA SER A 283 -13.99 43.43 52.81
C SER A 283 -14.24 42.15 52.00
N ASP A 284 -13.79 42.11 50.74
CA ASP A 284 -13.90 40.92 49.88
C ASP A 284 -13.01 39.77 50.39
N GLU A 285 -11.81 40.06 50.88
CA GLU A 285 -10.91 39.08 51.49
C GLU A 285 -11.53 38.48 52.75
N LYS A 286 -12.10 39.32 53.62
CA LYS A 286 -12.80 38.87 54.83
C LYS A 286 -13.99 37.94 54.50
N LEU A 287 -14.80 38.29 53.49
CA LEU A 287 -15.93 37.45 53.07
C LEU A 287 -15.46 36.08 52.56
N LYS A 288 -14.38 36.03 51.77
CA LYS A 288 -13.79 34.77 51.29
C LYS A 288 -13.27 33.91 52.43
N GLU A 289 -12.62 34.50 53.43
CA GLU A 289 -12.15 33.76 54.62
C GLU A 289 -13.32 33.20 55.44
N GLU A 290 -14.41 33.96 55.60
CA GLU A 290 -15.62 33.49 56.30
C GLU A 290 -16.30 32.31 55.55
N GLU A 291 -16.36 32.35 54.22
CA GLU A 291 -16.86 31.22 53.42
C GLU A 291 -15.95 30.00 53.54
N HIS A 292 -14.63 30.18 53.48
CA HIS A 292 -13.67 29.09 53.64
C HIS A 292 -13.74 28.43 55.03
N LEU A 293 -13.92 29.23 56.09
CA LEU A 293 -14.14 28.73 57.45
C LEU A 293 -15.46 27.93 57.58
N LYS A 294 -16.53 28.39 56.93
CA LYS A 294 -17.80 27.65 56.88
C LYS A 294 -17.64 26.31 56.17
N GLU A 295 -16.93 26.26 55.04
CA GLU A 295 -16.62 25.00 54.36
C GLU A 295 -15.77 24.04 55.19
N LEU A 296 -14.75 24.55 55.89
CA LEU A 296 -13.93 23.71 56.76
C LEU A 296 -14.74 23.13 57.91
N LEU A 297 -15.64 23.92 58.50
CA LEU A 297 -16.53 23.45 59.56
C LEU A 297 -17.51 22.39 59.06
N THR A 298 -18.07 22.51 57.85
CA THR A 298 -18.94 21.47 57.28
C THR A 298 -18.15 20.19 57.00
N LYS A 299 -16.94 20.31 56.44
CA LYS A 299 -16.03 19.17 56.22
C LYS A 299 -15.67 18.46 57.53
N CYS A 300 -15.37 19.19 58.60
CA CYS A 300 -15.09 18.62 59.92
C CYS A 300 -16.32 17.97 60.57
N LYS A 301 -17.51 18.56 60.41
CA LYS A 301 -18.79 17.97 60.87
C LYS A 301 -19.12 16.68 60.13
N ILE A 302 -18.84 16.62 58.82
CA ILE A 302 -19.01 15.39 58.03
C ILE A 302 -18.02 14.35 58.52
N LYS A 303 -16.72 14.68 58.62
CA LYS A 303 -15.68 13.74 59.10
C LYS A 303 -15.97 13.18 60.50
N SER A 304 -16.44 13.98 61.45
CA SER A 304 -16.81 13.51 62.79
C SER A 304 -18.04 12.60 62.80
N ARG A 305 -19.05 12.91 61.97
CA ARG A 305 -20.21 12.02 61.75
C ARG A 305 -19.80 10.71 61.08
N THR A 306 -18.89 10.76 60.10
CA THR A 306 -18.34 9.56 59.44
C THR A 306 -17.53 8.72 60.43
N LEU A 307 -16.74 9.35 61.30
CA LEU A 307 -15.96 8.66 62.34
C LEU A 307 -16.87 7.92 63.33
N THR A 308 -17.96 8.54 63.77
CA THR A 308 -18.95 7.92 64.69
C THR A 308 -19.72 6.76 64.03
N VAL A 309 -19.99 6.84 62.73
CA VAL A 309 -20.63 5.74 61.97
C VAL A 309 -19.66 4.57 61.74
N LEU A 310 -18.38 4.84 61.52
CA LEU A 310 -17.32 3.84 61.35
C LEU A 310 -16.89 3.18 62.66
N SER A 311 -17.12 3.83 63.81
CA SER A 311 -16.75 3.29 65.14
C SER A 311 -17.62 2.11 65.61
N LYS A 312 -18.67 1.76 64.86
CA LYS A 312 -19.52 0.59 65.14
C LYS A 312 -18.97 -0.63 64.38
N GLU A 313 -18.58 -1.68 65.10
CA GLU A 313 -17.99 -2.91 64.54
C GLU A 313 -18.91 -3.58 63.49
N ASP A 314 -20.23 -3.60 63.71
CA ASP A 314 -21.21 -4.13 62.76
C ASP A 314 -21.18 -3.45 61.38
N ASN A 315 -20.85 -2.15 61.33
CA ASN A 315 -20.76 -1.40 60.07
C ASN A 315 -19.46 -1.71 59.32
N LEU A 316 -18.38 -1.99 60.06
CA LEU A 316 -17.10 -2.40 59.48
C LEU A 316 -17.20 -3.79 58.87
N GLU A 317 -17.88 -4.75 59.51
CA GLU A 317 -18.13 -6.07 58.92
C GLU A 317 -19.02 -5.99 57.68
N LYS A 318 -20.09 -5.20 57.70
CA LYS A 318 -20.93 -4.97 56.52
C LYS A 318 -20.14 -4.36 55.37
N LEU A 319 -19.25 -3.40 55.64
CA LEU A 319 -18.37 -2.80 54.63
C LEU A 319 -17.34 -3.79 54.10
N LYS A 320 -16.72 -4.61 54.96
CA LYS A 320 -15.83 -5.70 54.55
C LYS A 320 -16.54 -6.70 53.64
N ASN A 321 -17.76 -7.10 53.99
CA ASN A 321 -18.57 -8.00 53.16
C ASN A 321 -18.98 -7.35 51.83
N LEU A 322 -19.27 -6.04 51.82
CA LEU A 322 -19.53 -5.30 50.57
C LEU A 322 -18.31 -5.22 49.67
N ILE A 323 -17.13 -5.02 50.26
CA ILE A 323 -15.84 -5.03 49.55
C ILE A 323 -15.54 -6.43 49.02
N GLN A 324 -15.76 -7.47 49.83
CA GLN A 324 -15.55 -8.85 49.41
C GLN A 324 -16.50 -9.24 48.28
N ASN A 325 -17.80 -8.95 48.40
CA ASN A 325 -18.77 -9.16 47.33
C ASN A 325 -18.44 -8.35 46.06
N GLY A 326 -17.90 -7.13 46.23
CA GLY A 326 -17.40 -6.32 45.11
C GLY A 326 -16.19 -6.95 44.42
N SER A 327 -15.26 -7.51 45.20
CA SER A 327 -14.09 -8.24 44.72
C SER A 327 -14.49 -9.53 44.00
N ASP A 328 -15.38 -10.31 44.59
CA ASP A 328 -15.86 -11.57 44.01
C ASP A 328 -16.60 -11.31 42.69
N ARG A 329 -17.41 -10.25 42.63
CA ARG A 329 -18.07 -9.81 41.40
C ARG A 329 -17.08 -9.34 40.33
N LEU A 330 -15.99 -8.69 40.71
CA LEU A 330 -14.92 -8.30 39.79
C LEU A 330 -14.21 -9.53 39.21
N VAL A 331 -13.89 -10.52 40.05
CA VAL A 331 -13.29 -11.78 39.60
C VAL A 331 -14.25 -12.52 38.67
N GLU A 332 -15.53 -12.59 38.99
CA GLU A 332 -16.53 -13.23 38.14
C GLU A 332 -16.66 -12.51 36.78
N LEU A 333 -16.65 -11.18 36.77
CA LEU A 333 -16.59 -10.39 35.53
C LEU A 333 -15.31 -10.64 34.73
N GLU A 334 -14.15 -10.76 35.38
CA GLU A 334 -12.90 -11.09 34.71
C GLU A 334 -12.98 -12.49 34.07
N THR A 335 -13.55 -13.48 34.76
CA THR A 335 -13.72 -14.81 34.17
C THR A 335 -14.69 -14.82 32.99
N GLN A 336 -15.77 -14.03 33.05
CA GLN A 336 -16.70 -13.88 31.93
C GLN A 336 -16.04 -13.17 30.74
N TRP A 337 -15.25 -12.12 31.02
CA TRP A 337 -14.47 -11.42 30.01
C TRP A 337 -13.46 -12.35 29.34
N ARG A 338 -12.68 -13.11 30.12
CA ARG A 338 -11.70 -14.05 29.57
C ARG A 338 -12.33 -15.17 28.75
N LYS A 339 -13.53 -15.64 29.11
CA LYS A 339 -14.27 -16.63 28.31
C LYS A 339 -14.61 -16.12 26.90
N ILE A 340 -14.81 -14.81 26.74
CA ILE A 340 -15.12 -14.18 25.45
C ILE A 340 -13.83 -13.76 24.74
N GLU A 341 -12.86 -13.21 25.47
CA GLU A 341 -11.60 -12.73 24.93
C GLU A 341 -10.72 -13.86 24.38
N ALA A 342 -10.60 -14.99 25.10
CA ALA A 342 -9.76 -16.10 24.68
C ALA A 342 -10.09 -16.67 23.29
N PRO A 343 -11.35 -17.00 22.95
CA PRO A 343 -11.68 -17.50 21.61
C PRO A 343 -11.52 -16.43 20.53
N LEU A 344 -11.85 -15.17 20.80
CA LEU A 344 -11.64 -14.06 19.85
C LEU A 344 -10.16 -13.84 19.55
N LEU A 345 -9.30 -13.94 20.56
CA LEU A 345 -7.86 -13.79 20.41
C LEU A 345 -7.26 -15.01 19.69
N ALA A 346 -7.79 -16.21 19.94
CA ALA A 346 -7.42 -17.42 19.19
C ALA A 346 -7.82 -17.29 17.71
N GLU A 347 -9.04 -16.85 17.40
CA GLU A 347 -9.52 -16.63 16.03
C GLU A 347 -8.72 -15.53 15.32
N TYR A 348 -8.40 -14.44 16.02
CA TYR A 348 -7.54 -13.39 15.50
C TYR A 348 -6.14 -13.92 15.16
N ASN A 349 -5.56 -14.72 16.04
CA ASN A 349 -4.25 -15.33 15.80
C ASN A 349 -4.30 -16.30 14.63
N THR A 350 -5.34 -17.14 14.52
CA THR A 350 -5.47 -18.07 13.38
C THR A 350 -5.62 -17.31 12.06
N LEU A 351 -6.48 -16.28 12.02
CA LEU A 351 -6.63 -15.42 10.84
C LEU A 351 -5.31 -14.73 10.47
N THR A 352 -4.56 -14.25 11.47
CA THR A 352 -3.25 -13.62 11.25
C THR A 352 -2.25 -14.62 10.68
N THR A 353 -2.23 -15.86 11.18
CA THR A 353 -1.37 -16.92 10.63
C THR A 353 -1.78 -17.33 9.21
N GLU A 354 -3.07 -17.34 8.89
CA GLU A 354 -3.57 -17.64 7.55
C GLU A 354 -3.21 -16.55 6.55
N VAL A 355 -3.37 -15.27 6.93
CA VAL A 355 -3.00 -14.12 6.10
C VAL A 355 -1.49 -14.12 5.83
N THR A 356 -0.67 -14.30 6.86
CA THR A 356 0.79 -14.37 6.68
C THR A 356 1.21 -15.58 5.84
N ALA A 357 0.57 -16.73 6.00
CA ALA A 357 0.82 -17.90 5.14
C ALA A 357 0.41 -17.65 3.67
N ALA A 358 -0.70 -16.95 3.43
CA ALA A 358 -1.13 -16.57 2.08
C ALA A 358 -0.17 -15.56 1.44
N GLU A 359 0.33 -14.59 2.20
CA GLU A 359 1.35 -13.64 1.74
C GLU A 359 2.66 -14.34 1.33
N VAL A 360 3.11 -15.30 2.14
CA VAL A 360 4.30 -16.11 1.82
C VAL A 360 4.09 -16.90 0.52
N LYS A 361 2.95 -17.57 0.36
CA LYS A 361 2.62 -18.30 -0.89
C LYS A 361 2.60 -17.38 -2.10
N LEU A 362 1.98 -16.20 -1.98
CA LEU A 362 1.95 -15.21 -3.05
C LEU A 362 3.35 -14.72 -3.41
N GLN A 363 4.24 -14.57 -2.43
CA GLN A 363 5.63 -14.18 -2.66
C GLN A 363 6.42 -15.28 -3.37
N GLU A 364 6.26 -16.54 -2.97
CA GLU A 364 6.86 -17.68 -3.67
C GLU A 364 6.37 -17.76 -5.13
N GLU A 365 5.08 -17.56 -5.38
CA GLU A 365 4.54 -17.56 -6.75
C GLU A 365 5.08 -16.40 -7.59
N LYS A 366 5.23 -15.21 -7.00
CA LYS A 366 5.87 -14.06 -7.67
C LYS A 366 7.31 -14.36 -8.04
N GLU A 367 8.08 -15.01 -7.15
CA GLU A 367 9.44 -15.43 -7.44
C GLU A 367 9.50 -16.50 -8.54
N ARG A 368 8.59 -17.49 -8.53
CA ARG A 368 8.45 -18.48 -9.60
C ARG A 368 8.17 -17.80 -10.95
N ILE A 369 7.26 -16.83 -10.99
CA ILE A 369 6.95 -16.07 -12.22
C ILE A 369 8.17 -15.28 -12.69
N ARG A 370 8.94 -14.67 -11.78
CA ARG A 370 10.18 -13.96 -12.13
C ARG A 370 11.20 -14.93 -12.73
N ASN A 371 11.44 -16.08 -12.09
CA ASN A 371 12.36 -17.10 -12.59
C ASN A 371 11.94 -17.64 -13.97
N ILE A 372 10.64 -17.82 -14.22
CA ILE A 372 10.14 -18.24 -15.54
C ILE A 372 10.35 -17.14 -16.58
N LYS A 373 10.14 -15.87 -16.24
CA LYS A 373 10.40 -14.73 -17.14
C LYS A 373 11.88 -14.63 -17.51
N ASP A 374 12.78 -14.78 -16.54
CA ASP A 374 14.22 -14.72 -16.76
C ASP A 374 14.67 -15.90 -17.64
N LYS A 375 14.20 -17.12 -17.37
CA LYS A 375 14.44 -18.28 -18.24
C LYS A 375 13.91 -18.08 -19.66
N LYS A 376 12.73 -17.48 -19.80
CA LYS A 376 12.16 -17.15 -21.13
C LYS A 376 13.04 -16.16 -21.88
N GLN A 377 13.58 -15.13 -21.20
CA GLN A 377 14.50 -14.17 -21.81
C GLN A 377 15.80 -14.84 -22.26
N GLN A 378 16.41 -15.65 -21.38
CA GLN A 378 17.61 -16.43 -21.71
C GLN A 378 17.39 -17.34 -22.91
N LEU A 379 16.29 -18.10 -22.93
CA LEU A 379 15.94 -18.95 -24.07
C LEU A 379 15.71 -18.14 -25.35
N HIS A 380 15.10 -16.96 -25.25
CA HIS A 380 14.90 -16.10 -26.41
C HIS A 380 16.22 -15.56 -26.99
N GLU A 381 17.17 -15.20 -26.13
CA GLU A 381 18.52 -14.81 -26.53
C GLU A 381 19.29 -15.99 -27.14
N GLU A 382 19.19 -17.18 -26.55
CA GLU A 382 19.77 -18.40 -27.11
C GLU A 382 19.21 -18.72 -28.49
N VAL A 383 17.89 -18.63 -28.68
CA VAL A 383 17.26 -18.84 -30.00
C VAL A 383 17.79 -17.82 -31.00
N LYS A 384 17.84 -16.53 -30.65
CA LYS A 384 18.42 -15.50 -31.52
C LYS A 384 19.88 -15.78 -31.88
N ASN A 385 20.69 -16.25 -30.94
CA ASN A 385 22.09 -16.59 -31.18
C ASN A 385 22.21 -17.83 -32.06
N LYS A 386 21.37 -18.84 -31.86
CA LYS A 386 21.29 -20.04 -32.72
C LYS A 386 20.82 -19.70 -34.13
N ASP A 387 19.85 -18.81 -34.30
CA ASP A 387 19.39 -18.36 -35.63
C ASP A 387 20.51 -17.63 -36.38
N LYS A 388 21.29 -16.78 -35.69
CA LYS A 388 22.48 -16.13 -36.26
C LYS A 388 23.52 -17.17 -36.69
N LEU A 389 23.80 -18.14 -35.81
CA LEU A 389 24.74 -19.22 -36.11
C LEU A 389 24.28 -20.07 -37.28
N GLU A 390 22.99 -20.41 -37.36
CA GLU A 390 22.42 -21.17 -38.46
C GLU A 390 22.56 -20.43 -39.79
N LYS A 391 22.35 -19.11 -39.81
CA LYS A 391 22.59 -18.28 -41.00
C LYS A 391 24.06 -18.32 -41.41
N LEU A 392 24.98 -18.12 -40.47
CA LEU A 392 26.42 -18.17 -40.74
C LEU A 392 26.84 -19.54 -41.27
N LEU A 393 26.36 -20.64 -40.66
CA LEU A 393 26.67 -22.00 -41.10
C LEU A 393 26.04 -22.33 -42.46
N LYS A 394 24.86 -21.78 -42.79
CA LYS A 394 24.26 -21.89 -44.13
C LYS A 394 25.11 -21.17 -45.17
N GLU A 395 25.53 -19.94 -44.88
CA GLU A 395 26.43 -19.17 -45.76
C GLU A 395 27.78 -19.89 -45.94
N GLU A 396 28.36 -20.42 -44.87
CA GLU A 396 29.61 -21.18 -44.93
C GLU A 396 29.44 -22.50 -45.69
N ARG A 397 28.29 -23.18 -45.53
CA ARG A 397 27.93 -24.39 -46.29
C ARG A 397 27.74 -24.10 -47.77
N GLU A 398 27.18 -22.95 -48.14
CA GLU A 398 27.05 -22.54 -49.54
C GLU A 398 28.41 -22.16 -50.15
N ARG A 399 29.30 -21.55 -49.35
CA ARG A 399 30.69 -21.25 -49.74
C ARG A 399 31.56 -22.50 -49.85
N LEU A 400 31.29 -23.52 -49.02
CA LEU A 400 31.90 -24.84 -49.12
C LEU A 400 31.35 -25.54 -50.37
N SER A 401 32.08 -25.41 -51.48
CA SER A 401 31.81 -26.19 -52.69
C SER A 401 31.65 -27.68 -52.36
N LYS A 402 30.78 -28.38 -53.12
CA LYS A 402 30.43 -29.82 -53.03
C LYS A 402 31.63 -30.80 -53.15
N ASN A 403 32.87 -30.34 -53.01
CA ASN A 403 34.10 -31.12 -53.14
C ASN A 403 34.77 -31.50 -51.82
N THR A 404 34.24 -31.12 -50.65
CA THR A 404 34.65 -31.81 -49.41
C THR A 404 33.94 -33.15 -49.33
N ARG A 405 34.54 -34.16 -49.96
CA ARG A 405 33.99 -35.51 -50.04
C ARG A 405 33.73 -36.02 -48.62
N ARG A 406 32.52 -36.56 -48.37
CA ARG A 406 32.13 -37.23 -47.12
C ARG A 406 33.24 -38.13 -46.55
N SER A 407 34.01 -38.76 -47.44
CA SER A 407 35.17 -39.58 -47.11
C SER A 407 36.28 -38.88 -46.32
N ALA A 408 36.52 -37.58 -46.53
CA ALA A 408 37.49 -36.81 -45.75
C ALA A 408 37.03 -36.63 -44.29
N TYR A 409 35.75 -36.32 -44.09
CA TYR A 409 35.15 -36.25 -42.76
C TYR A 409 35.08 -37.63 -42.11
N THR A 410 34.68 -38.68 -42.83
CA THR A 410 34.68 -40.05 -42.31
C THR A 410 36.09 -40.49 -41.90
N ARG A 411 37.13 -40.20 -42.69
CA ARG A 411 38.51 -40.53 -42.35
C ARG A 411 38.97 -39.78 -41.10
N ARG A 412 38.70 -38.47 -41.01
CA ARG A 412 39.03 -37.67 -39.83
C ARG A 412 38.29 -38.15 -38.58
N ILE A 413 37.02 -38.54 -38.71
CA ILE A 413 36.25 -39.12 -37.60
C ILE A 413 36.86 -40.46 -37.17
N LEU A 414 37.24 -41.33 -38.11
CA LEU A 414 37.91 -42.59 -37.79
C LEU A 414 39.28 -42.38 -37.13
N GLU A 415 40.04 -41.36 -37.56
CA GLU A 415 41.29 -40.97 -36.91
C GLU A 415 41.05 -40.47 -35.48
N ILE A 416 40.04 -39.63 -35.26
CA ILE A 416 39.64 -39.17 -33.93
C ILE A 416 39.22 -40.36 -33.05
N ILE A 417 38.42 -41.29 -33.58
CA ILE A 417 38.02 -42.51 -32.86
C ILE A 417 39.25 -43.37 -32.51
N GLY A 418 40.21 -43.49 -33.43
CA GLY A 418 41.47 -44.18 -33.18
C GLY A 418 42.28 -43.50 -32.07
N ASN A 419 42.33 -42.18 -32.05
CA ASN A 419 43.00 -41.41 -31.00
C ASN A 419 42.30 -41.54 -29.64
N ILE A 420 40.97 -41.46 -29.60
CA ILE A 420 40.18 -41.68 -28.37
C ILE A 420 40.44 -43.08 -27.83
N LYS A 421 40.52 -44.09 -28.70
CA LYS A 421 40.84 -45.46 -28.27
C LYS A 421 42.23 -45.55 -27.66
N LYS A 422 43.25 -44.98 -28.31
CA LYS A 422 44.62 -44.91 -27.77
C LYS A 422 44.68 -44.19 -26.42
N GLN A 423 43.98 -43.05 -26.30
CA GLN A 423 43.87 -42.31 -25.04
C GLN A 423 43.21 -43.15 -23.95
N ASN A 424 42.14 -43.89 -24.26
CA ASN A 424 41.49 -44.76 -23.31
C ASN A 424 42.40 -45.90 -22.84
N ASP A 425 43.16 -46.50 -23.76
CA ASP A 425 44.13 -47.54 -23.43
C ASP A 425 45.26 -46.98 -22.52
N GLU A 426 45.71 -45.76 -22.78
CA GLU A 426 46.69 -45.07 -21.96
C GLU A 426 46.14 -44.68 -20.58
N ILE A 427 44.88 -44.21 -20.50
CA ILE A 427 44.19 -43.96 -19.23
C ILE A 427 44.08 -45.25 -18.40
N GLN A 428 43.73 -46.38 -19.03
CA GLN A 428 43.69 -47.66 -18.33
C GLN A 428 45.07 -48.08 -17.80
N LYS A 429 46.14 -47.80 -18.55
CA LYS A 429 47.51 -48.02 -18.08
C LYS A 429 47.83 -47.15 -16.86
N ILE A 430 47.54 -45.85 -16.92
CA ILE A 430 47.75 -44.92 -15.80
C ILE A 430 46.93 -45.35 -14.57
N LEU A 431 45.69 -45.83 -14.75
CA LEU A 431 44.85 -46.33 -13.66
C LEU A 431 45.45 -47.59 -13.01
N ASN A 432 46.01 -48.50 -13.80
CA ASN A 432 46.68 -49.69 -13.26
C ASN A 432 47.95 -49.32 -12.51
N ASP A 433 48.77 -48.42 -13.07
CA ASP A 433 49.97 -47.92 -12.40
C ASP A 433 49.61 -47.21 -11.07
N THR A 434 48.54 -46.40 -11.07
CA THR A 434 48.01 -45.76 -9.85
C THR A 434 47.55 -46.78 -8.81
N LYS A 435 46.89 -47.87 -9.22
CA LYS A 435 46.50 -48.96 -8.31
C LYS A 435 47.71 -49.68 -7.72
N VAL A 436 48.76 -49.89 -8.51
CA VAL A 436 50.01 -50.50 -8.04
C VAL A 436 50.66 -49.60 -6.98
N ILE A 437 50.81 -48.30 -7.28
CA ILE A 437 51.34 -47.31 -6.32
C ILE A 437 50.52 -47.29 -5.03
N GLN A 438 49.18 -47.30 -5.11
CA GLN A 438 48.33 -47.33 -3.93
C GLN A 438 48.52 -48.61 -3.09
N LYS A 439 48.71 -49.76 -3.74
CA LYS A 439 48.99 -51.02 -3.07
C LYS A 439 50.35 -50.99 -2.37
N ASP A 440 51.35 -50.40 -3.01
CA ASP A 440 52.69 -50.24 -2.44
C ASP A 440 52.68 -49.30 -1.24
N ILE A 441 51.96 -48.17 -1.31
CA ILE A 441 51.73 -47.26 -0.18
C ILE A 441 51.09 -48.00 1.00
N ASN A 442 50.01 -48.76 0.76
CA ASN A 442 49.32 -49.49 1.82
C ASN A 442 50.21 -50.60 2.42
N SER A 443 51.01 -51.27 1.59
CA SER A 443 51.97 -52.28 2.04
C SER A 443 53.05 -51.67 2.93
N LEU A 444 53.62 -50.54 2.51
CA LEU A 444 54.64 -49.81 3.27
C LEU A 444 54.09 -49.24 4.58
N ASN A 445 52.89 -48.63 4.58
CA ASN A 445 52.23 -48.19 5.81
C ASN A 445 51.98 -49.36 6.76
N GLY A 446 51.49 -50.50 6.26
CA GLY A 446 51.29 -51.68 7.09
C GLY A 446 52.60 -52.31 7.61
N GLN A 447 53.72 -52.15 6.89
CA GLN A 447 55.05 -52.51 7.40
C GLN A 447 55.53 -51.53 8.48
N LEU A 448 55.34 -50.22 8.26
CA LEU A 448 55.67 -49.16 9.21
C LEU A 448 54.93 -49.38 10.53
N ASP A 449 53.61 -49.54 10.50
CA ASP A 449 52.78 -49.73 11.70
C ASP A 449 53.20 -50.97 12.49
N ARG A 450 53.40 -52.12 11.82
CA ARG A 450 53.86 -53.35 12.49
C ARG A 450 55.25 -53.20 13.10
N SER A 451 56.17 -52.56 12.39
CA SER A 451 57.52 -52.31 12.90
C SER A 451 57.51 -51.35 14.09
N PHE A 452 56.64 -50.33 14.06
CA PHE A 452 56.46 -49.39 15.13
C PHE A 452 55.85 -50.06 16.37
N THR A 453 54.76 -50.83 16.22
CA THR A 453 54.14 -51.56 17.35
C THR A 453 55.13 -52.49 18.03
N LEU A 454 55.96 -53.21 17.25
CA LEU A 454 56.98 -54.10 17.82
C LEU A 454 58.05 -53.32 18.61
N CYS A 455 58.56 -52.21 18.04
CA CYS A 455 59.53 -51.36 18.72
C CYS A 455 58.92 -50.72 19.99
N ASP A 456 57.68 -50.24 19.91
CA ASP A 456 56.94 -49.64 21.02
C ASP A 456 56.75 -50.65 22.16
N GLU A 457 56.31 -51.88 21.87
CA GLU A 457 56.15 -52.93 22.87
C GLU A 457 57.47 -53.32 23.54
N LEU A 458 58.55 -53.52 22.76
CA LEU A 458 59.85 -53.93 23.31
C LEU A 458 60.44 -52.86 24.21
N ILE A 459 60.38 -51.60 23.77
CA ILE A 459 60.92 -50.47 24.53
C ILE A 459 60.04 -50.19 25.76
N PHE A 460 58.72 -50.32 25.66
CA PHE A 460 57.80 -50.16 26.79
C PHE A 460 58.02 -51.22 27.89
N ARG A 461 58.26 -52.48 27.51
CA ARG A 461 58.58 -53.55 28.47
C ARG A 461 59.87 -53.23 29.25
N ASN A 462 60.92 -52.78 28.56
CA ASN A 462 62.20 -52.44 29.18
C ASN A 462 62.15 -51.12 29.97
N ALA A 463 61.28 -50.18 29.59
CA ALA A 463 61.09 -48.89 30.27
C ALA A 463 60.56 -49.02 31.71
N LYS A 464 59.95 -50.14 32.08
CA LYS A 464 59.55 -50.39 33.48
C LYS A 464 60.76 -50.57 34.40
N GLN A 465 61.84 -51.15 33.90
CA GLN A 465 63.00 -51.58 34.69
C GLN A 465 64.16 -50.58 34.66
N ASP A 466 64.35 -49.88 33.54
CA ASP A 466 65.52 -49.02 33.31
C ASP A 466 65.13 -47.58 32.93
N GLU A 467 65.81 -46.60 33.52
CA GLU A 467 65.58 -45.17 33.29
C GLU A 467 66.05 -44.73 31.89
N MET A 468 67.10 -45.35 31.35
CA MET A 468 67.54 -45.10 29.97
C MET A 468 66.50 -45.58 28.97
N SER A 469 65.90 -46.74 29.21
CA SER A 469 64.77 -47.27 28.43
C SER A 469 63.52 -46.37 28.47
N ARG A 470 63.25 -45.66 29.57
CA ARG A 470 62.18 -44.62 29.61
C ARG A 470 62.49 -43.41 28.74
N LYS A 471 63.75 -42.97 28.70
CA LYS A 471 64.18 -41.87 27.82
C LYS A 471 64.07 -42.30 26.34
N ALA A 472 64.48 -43.53 26.03
CA ALA A 472 64.33 -44.12 24.69
C ALA A 472 62.85 -44.24 24.27
N TYR A 473 61.95 -44.63 25.17
CA TYR A 473 60.50 -44.67 24.89
C TYR A 473 59.94 -43.29 24.53
N LYS A 474 60.29 -42.25 25.30
CA LYS A 474 59.89 -40.87 24.99
C LYS A 474 60.42 -40.42 23.64
N LEU A 475 61.69 -40.71 23.33
CA LEU A 475 62.29 -40.37 22.03
C LEU A 475 61.62 -41.12 20.88
N LEU A 476 61.24 -42.39 21.05
CA LEU A 476 60.50 -43.16 20.05
C LEU A 476 59.11 -42.56 19.79
N ALA A 477 58.39 -42.19 20.84
CA ALA A 477 57.09 -41.54 20.73
C ALA A 477 57.18 -40.17 20.05
N THR A 478 58.21 -39.37 20.39
CA THR A 478 58.50 -38.10 19.72
C THR A 478 58.83 -38.32 18.24
N LEU A 479 59.68 -39.30 17.92
CA LEU A 479 60.04 -39.63 16.53
C LEU A 479 58.80 -40.03 15.71
N HIS A 480 57.92 -40.86 16.27
CA HIS A 480 56.70 -41.25 15.57
C HIS A 480 55.75 -40.07 15.34
N ASN A 481 55.59 -39.20 16.33
CA ASN A 481 54.80 -37.99 16.19
C ASN A 481 55.39 -37.03 15.14
N ASP A 482 56.71 -36.84 15.15
CA ASP A 482 57.42 -35.99 14.19
C ASP A 482 57.32 -36.56 12.76
N CYS A 483 57.50 -37.87 12.58
CA CYS A 483 57.28 -38.54 11.30
C CYS A 483 55.82 -38.45 10.84
N GLY A 484 54.85 -38.57 11.76
CA GLY A 484 53.44 -38.37 11.49
C GLY A 484 53.15 -36.95 11.02
N ALA A 485 53.73 -35.94 11.68
CA ALA A 485 53.62 -34.54 11.29
C ALA A 485 54.24 -34.28 9.91
N ILE A 486 55.38 -34.92 9.58
CA ILE A 486 55.99 -34.85 8.25
C ILE A 486 55.07 -35.46 7.18
N ILE A 487 54.50 -36.64 7.44
CA ILE A 487 53.54 -37.28 6.51
C ILE A 487 52.35 -36.35 6.28
N GLN A 488 51.79 -35.77 7.35
CA GLN A 488 50.69 -34.83 7.25
C GLN A 488 51.07 -33.59 6.41
N ALA A 489 52.23 -32.98 6.69
CA ALA A 489 52.71 -31.83 5.94
C ALA A 489 52.93 -32.15 4.44
N ILE A 490 53.42 -33.35 4.12
CA ILE A 490 53.56 -33.82 2.72
C ILE A 490 52.18 -33.98 2.06
N THR A 491 51.19 -34.54 2.78
CA THR A 491 49.83 -34.67 2.23
C THR A 491 49.16 -33.33 1.99
N GLU A 492 49.33 -32.38 2.91
CA GLU A 492 48.84 -31.00 2.79
C GLU A 492 49.55 -30.27 1.64
N MET A 493 50.87 -30.41 1.53
CA MET A 493 51.65 -29.88 0.40
C MET A 493 51.11 -30.42 -0.93
N GLY A 494 50.81 -31.72 -1.03
CA GLY A 494 50.25 -32.33 -2.23
C GLY A 494 48.81 -31.87 -2.55
N VAL A 495 48.03 -31.42 -1.56
CA VAL A 495 46.73 -30.76 -1.80
C VAL A 495 46.95 -29.35 -2.34
N ILE A 496 47.82 -28.57 -1.69
CA ILE A 496 48.15 -27.20 -2.08
C ILE A 496 48.74 -27.17 -3.49
N GLU A 497 49.61 -28.12 -3.85
CA GLU A 497 50.21 -28.21 -5.19
C GLU A 497 49.15 -28.47 -6.28
N ARG A 498 48.16 -29.32 -5.99
CA ARG A 498 47.03 -29.57 -6.90
C ARG A 498 46.13 -28.35 -7.04
N GLU A 499 45.85 -27.64 -5.95
CA GLU A 499 45.10 -26.39 -5.99
C GLU A 499 45.85 -25.29 -6.74
N SER A 500 47.16 -25.15 -6.50
CA SER A 500 48.03 -24.22 -7.22
C SER A 500 48.03 -24.49 -8.71
N ARG A 501 48.12 -25.77 -9.11
CA ARG A 501 48.04 -26.15 -10.52
C ARG A 501 46.67 -25.86 -11.14
N ASN A 502 45.58 -26.13 -10.43
CA ASN A 502 44.23 -25.80 -10.88
C ASN A 502 44.03 -24.28 -11.05
N LEU A 503 44.50 -23.49 -10.08
CA LEU A 503 44.50 -22.02 -10.19
C LEU A 503 45.35 -21.56 -11.37
N GLN A 504 46.50 -22.18 -11.63
CA GLN A 504 47.32 -21.88 -12.80
C GLN A 504 46.57 -22.19 -14.10
N GLU A 505 45.91 -23.34 -14.21
CA GLU A 505 45.08 -23.69 -15.37
C GLU A 505 43.92 -22.69 -15.57
N GLN A 506 43.32 -22.20 -14.49
CA GLN A 506 42.30 -21.14 -14.54
C GLN A 506 42.88 -19.81 -15.03
N ILE A 507 44.06 -19.42 -14.53
CA ILE A 507 44.78 -18.23 -14.99
C ILE A 507 45.07 -18.34 -16.48
N ASP A 508 45.61 -19.47 -16.94
CA ASP A 508 45.91 -19.71 -18.34
C ASP A 508 44.63 -19.65 -19.20
N THR A 509 43.52 -20.15 -18.67
CA THR A 509 42.19 -20.05 -19.31
C THR A 509 41.73 -18.59 -19.42
N GLU A 510 41.85 -17.79 -18.37
CA GLU A 510 41.48 -16.36 -18.40
C GLU A 510 42.41 -15.53 -19.29
N ILE A 511 43.70 -15.85 -19.32
CA ILE A 511 44.66 -15.27 -20.27
C ILE A 511 44.25 -15.59 -21.70
N SER A 512 43.87 -16.85 -21.99
CA SER A 512 43.44 -17.27 -23.33
C SER A 512 42.16 -16.58 -23.82
N LYS A 513 41.28 -16.15 -22.89
CA LYS A 513 40.07 -15.40 -23.21
C LYS A 513 40.34 -13.98 -23.67
N ALA A 514 41.59 -13.48 -23.57
CA ALA A 514 42.01 -12.17 -24.05
C ALA A 514 41.13 -11.00 -23.56
N VAL A 515 40.49 -11.14 -22.39
CA VAL A 515 39.53 -10.16 -21.83
C VAL A 515 40.19 -8.80 -21.64
N GLY A 516 41.49 -8.77 -21.31
CA GLY A 516 42.27 -7.53 -21.22
C GLY A 516 42.34 -6.78 -22.55
N ILE A 517 42.57 -7.50 -23.66
CA ILE A 517 42.61 -6.91 -25.01
C ILE A 517 41.23 -6.37 -25.38
N SER A 518 40.16 -7.12 -25.07
CA SER A 518 38.79 -6.68 -25.31
C SER A 518 38.41 -5.45 -24.46
N LEU A 519 38.83 -5.38 -23.21
CA LEU A 519 38.59 -4.21 -22.34
C LEU A 519 39.39 -2.97 -22.79
N GLU A 520 40.60 -3.16 -23.31
CA GLU A 520 41.40 -2.09 -23.88
C GLU A 520 40.73 -1.53 -25.14
N GLN A 521 40.23 -2.40 -26.02
CA GLN A 521 39.44 -2.02 -27.20
C GLN A 521 38.17 -1.25 -26.82
N VAL A 522 37.40 -1.73 -25.84
CA VAL A 522 36.21 -1.02 -25.35
C VAL A 522 36.57 0.35 -24.76
N ASN A 523 37.68 0.45 -24.03
CA ASN A 523 38.14 1.74 -23.50
C ASN A 523 38.59 2.70 -24.61
N THR A 524 39.24 2.21 -25.66
CA THR A 524 39.56 3.04 -26.83
C THR A 524 38.30 3.51 -27.53
N ASP A 525 37.30 2.66 -27.69
CA ASP A 525 36.02 3.02 -28.32
C ASP A 525 35.26 4.05 -27.49
N ILE A 526 35.19 3.88 -26.16
CA ILE A 526 34.58 4.87 -25.25
C ILE A 526 35.30 6.21 -25.34
N LYS A 527 36.64 6.22 -25.41
CA LYS A 527 37.40 7.47 -25.60
C LYS A 527 37.08 8.13 -26.93
N ASN A 528 36.91 7.36 -28.00
CA ASN A 528 36.54 7.88 -29.31
C ASN A 528 35.13 8.46 -29.32
N VAL A 529 34.15 7.74 -28.76
CA VAL A 529 32.76 8.23 -28.61
C VAL A 529 32.72 9.51 -27.78
N ARG A 530 33.50 9.60 -26.69
CA ARG A 530 33.58 10.84 -25.89
C ARG A 530 34.17 12.00 -26.69
N LYS A 531 35.19 11.75 -27.52
CA LYS A 531 35.76 12.76 -28.42
C LYS A 531 34.74 13.22 -29.46
N GLU A 532 34.01 12.29 -30.07
CA GLU A 532 32.94 12.61 -31.02
C GLU A 532 31.82 13.42 -30.37
N ILE A 533 31.38 13.05 -29.17
CA ILE A 533 30.38 13.82 -28.42
C ILE A 533 30.90 15.24 -28.12
N GLY A 534 32.17 15.39 -27.78
CA GLY A 534 32.80 16.71 -27.58
C GLY A 534 32.80 17.55 -28.87
N LEU A 535 33.22 16.97 -29.99
CA LEU A 535 33.23 17.65 -31.29
C LEU A 535 31.82 18.05 -31.74
N LEU A 536 30.81 17.21 -31.50
CA LEU A 536 29.42 17.51 -31.80
C LEU A 536 28.83 18.59 -30.89
N ALA A 537 29.31 18.70 -29.65
CA ALA A 537 28.90 19.76 -28.73
C ALA A 537 29.52 21.12 -29.11
N GLU A 538 30.72 21.15 -29.68
CA GLU A 538 31.39 22.36 -30.18
C GLU A 538 30.83 22.86 -31.53
N GLN A 539 30.06 22.04 -32.25
CA GLN A 539 29.43 22.38 -33.52
C GLN A 539 28.00 22.97 -33.39
N LYS A 540 27.51 23.20 -32.17
CA LYS A 540 26.29 23.95 -31.87
C LYS A 540 26.64 25.30 -31.27
#